data_AF-U1QYJ5-F1
#
_entry.id   AF-U1QYJ5-F1
#
_cell.length_a   1.000
_cell.length_b   1.000
_cell.length_c   1.000
_cell.angle_alpha   90.00
_cell.angle_beta   90.00
_cell.angle_gamma   90.00
#
_symmetry.space_group_name_H-M   'P 1'
#
loop_
_entity.id
_entity.type
_entity.pdbx_description
1 polymer ?
#
loop_
_entity_poly.entity_id
_entity_poly.type
_entity_poly.pdbx_seq_one_letter_code
_entity_poly.pdbx_strand_id
1 'polypeptide(L)'
;MAVATTGCLGDAPRGHEQTDGVDTTETPATPRGTVDDDTRSDICGGTRLDVVDTAAVGTLNGFEIETTHQRVPTGGTIGVRVRNRSGEERTVGVRSKFYIQRHVEKTDEPSDWRSVYYTTEDLLVGRVGRSVEPGTTLGWRLRLTPDGLTHRVSMRGEPAVVCEPLAPGSYRFVFWGLSGESVDGLATPFEIVGTDRQPGRRSPRSTGSL
;
A
#
# COMPACT_ATOMS: atom_id res chain seq x y z
N MET A 1 24.75 -25.69 56.87
CA MET A 1 25.22 -25.04 58.10
C MET A 1 25.13 -23.54 57.89
N ALA A 2 24.42 -22.85 58.77
CA ALA A 2 24.37 -21.39 58.83
C ALA A 2 25.41 -20.91 59.85
N VAL A 3 26.10 -19.80 59.56
CA VAL A 3 26.52 -18.79 60.55
C VAL A 3 26.52 -17.43 59.85
N ALA A 4 25.89 -16.46 60.49
CA ALA A 4 25.80 -15.05 60.13
C ALA A 4 26.74 -14.20 61.01
N THR A 5 27.15 -13.03 60.53
CA THR A 5 27.47 -11.83 61.35
C THR A 5 27.47 -10.59 60.43
N THR A 6 26.50 -9.67 60.58
CA THR A 6 26.62 -8.31 61.20
C THR A 6 27.70 -7.44 60.53
N GLY A 7 27.46 -6.31 59.86
CA GLY A 7 26.53 -5.20 60.10
C GLY A 7 27.32 -3.99 60.63
N CYS A 8 27.34 -2.85 59.92
CA CYS A 8 27.55 -1.51 60.49
C CYS A 8 27.06 -0.40 59.54
N LEU A 9 26.35 0.55 60.15
CA LEU A 9 25.72 1.77 59.61
C LEU A 9 26.74 2.81 59.10
N GLY A 10 26.27 3.68 58.20
CA GLY A 10 26.88 5.00 57.93
C GLY A 10 25.86 5.93 57.26
N ASP A 11 25.36 6.90 58.03
CA ASP A 11 24.39 7.93 57.66
C ASP A 11 25.08 9.17 57.03
N ALA A 12 24.29 10.03 56.39
CA ALA A 12 24.56 11.02 55.32
C ALA A 12 25.53 12.20 55.63
N PRO A 13 25.88 13.09 54.65
CA PRO A 13 24.94 14.15 54.21
C PRO A 13 24.99 14.60 52.73
N ARG A 14 23.81 15.07 52.29
CA ARG A 14 23.46 16.14 51.33
C ARG A 14 24.57 16.74 50.44
N GLY A 15 24.36 16.62 49.13
CA GLY A 15 24.80 17.58 48.12
C GLY A 15 23.67 17.82 47.12
N HIS A 16 22.92 18.91 47.31
CA HIS A 16 22.11 19.50 46.24
C HIS A 16 23.08 20.22 45.31
N GLU A 17 23.22 19.76 44.08
CA GLU A 17 23.84 20.54 43.02
C GLU A 17 22.77 20.84 41.96
N GLN A 18 22.17 22.00 42.15
CA GLN A 18 21.37 22.70 41.16
C GLN A 18 22.36 23.44 40.27
N THR A 19 22.46 23.03 39.01
CA THR A 19 23.02 23.89 37.96
C THR A 19 21.96 24.05 36.88
N ASP A 20 21.29 25.20 36.98
CA ASP A 20 20.47 25.77 35.91
C ASP A 20 21.36 26.08 34.71
N GLY A 21 20.99 25.51 33.57
CA GLY A 21 21.69 25.70 32.30
C GLY A 21 20.80 25.30 31.12
N VAL A 22 19.59 25.87 31.05
CA VAL A 22 18.74 25.78 29.85
C VAL A 22 18.77 27.14 29.17
N ASP A 23 19.68 27.27 28.21
CA ASP A 23 19.45 28.13 27.04
C ASP A 23 19.55 27.21 25.83
N THR A 24 18.39 26.75 25.36
CA THR A 24 18.27 26.13 24.06
C THR A 24 17.02 26.68 23.42
N THR A 25 17.24 27.57 22.46
CA THR A 25 16.23 28.00 21.51
C THR A 25 15.85 26.79 20.66
N GLU A 26 14.96 25.94 21.16
CA GLU A 26 14.35 24.87 20.36
C GLU A 26 13.16 25.43 19.59
N THR A 27 13.36 25.49 18.28
CA THR A 27 12.29 25.64 17.29
C THR A 27 11.24 24.56 17.54
N PRO A 28 9.92 24.86 17.56
CA PRO A 28 8.91 23.83 17.69
C PRO A 28 8.98 22.90 16.47
N ALA A 29 9.54 21.71 16.66
CA ALA A 29 9.45 20.63 15.72
C ALA A 29 7.98 20.29 15.54
N THR A 30 7.46 20.49 14.33
CA THR A 30 6.13 20.00 13.96
C THR A 30 6.12 18.49 14.19
N PRO A 31 5.20 17.94 15.01
CA PRO A 31 5.09 16.51 15.15
C PRO A 31 4.76 15.91 13.78
N ARG A 32 5.68 15.11 13.22
CA ARG A 32 5.31 14.15 12.18
C ARG A 32 4.42 13.14 12.88
N GLY A 33 3.11 13.30 12.73
CA GLY A 33 2.15 12.33 13.19
C GLY A 33 2.45 10.98 12.54
N THR A 34 2.98 10.05 13.32
CA THR A 34 2.82 8.62 13.08
C THR A 34 1.32 8.37 13.20
N VAL A 35 0.63 8.29 12.08
CA VAL A 35 -0.76 7.85 12.08
C VAL A 35 -0.72 6.36 12.40
N ASP A 36 -1.01 6.01 13.64
CA ASP A 36 -1.21 4.64 14.07
C ASP A 36 -2.30 3.99 13.18
N ASP A 37 -1.89 2.98 12.42
CA ASP A 37 -2.69 2.37 11.35
C ASP A 37 -3.84 1.49 11.87
N ASP A 38 -3.85 1.15 13.15
CA ASP A 38 -4.94 0.39 13.78
C ASP A 38 -6.20 1.23 14.01
N THR A 39 -6.06 2.56 14.17
CA THR A 39 -7.21 3.49 14.27
C THR A 39 -7.89 3.71 12.91
N ARG A 40 -7.27 3.29 11.80
CA ARG A 40 -7.77 3.51 10.43
C ARG A 40 -8.84 2.50 9.99
N SER A 41 -9.00 1.40 10.71
CA SER A 41 -10.05 0.40 10.45
C SER A 41 -11.46 1.01 10.59
N ASP A 42 -11.62 2.01 11.46
CA ASP A 42 -12.89 2.67 11.74
C ASP A 42 -13.43 3.49 10.56
N ILE A 43 -12.57 3.91 9.63
CA ILE A 43 -12.94 4.80 8.50
C ILE A 43 -13.76 4.05 7.44
N CYS A 44 -13.55 2.75 7.27
CA CYS A 44 -14.29 1.92 6.31
C CYS A 44 -15.38 1.06 6.96
N GLY A 45 -15.36 0.89 8.29
CA GLY A 45 -16.27 -0.01 8.99
C GLY A 45 -16.16 -1.48 8.56
N GLY A 46 -15.01 -1.89 8.00
CA GLY A 46 -14.81 -3.20 7.39
C GLY A 46 -13.38 -3.70 7.52
N THR A 47 -13.16 -4.97 7.19
CA THR A 47 -11.86 -5.63 7.27
C THR A 47 -11.05 -5.34 6.01
N ARG A 48 -9.73 -5.15 6.17
CA ARG A 48 -8.82 -5.02 5.03
C ARG A 48 -8.78 -6.32 4.24
N LEU A 49 -8.73 -6.19 2.91
CA LEU A 49 -8.78 -7.32 2.01
C LEU A 49 -7.38 -7.77 1.60
N ASP A 50 -6.79 -8.68 2.38
CA ASP A 50 -5.47 -9.27 2.16
C ASP A 50 -5.61 -10.78 1.86
N VAL A 51 -5.93 -11.13 0.60
CA VAL A 51 -6.10 -12.54 0.17
C VAL A 51 -4.81 -13.10 -0.45
N VAL A 52 -3.80 -12.25 -0.68
CA VAL A 52 -2.56 -12.61 -1.39
C VAL A 52 -1.36 -12.03 -0.65
N ASP A 53 -0.66 -12.90 0.05
CA ASP A 53 0.57 -12.55 0.77
C ASP A 53 1.78 -12.56 -0.18
N THR A 54 1.82 -13.55 -1.08
CA THR A 54 2.92 -13.78 -2.02
C THR A 54 2.49 -13.52 -3.45
N ALA A 55 3.32 -12.78 -4.20
CA ALA A 55 3.10 -12.55 -5.62
C ALA A 55 4.42 -12.54 -6.40
N ALA A 56 4.45 -13.25 -7.53
CA ALA A 56 5.56 -13.23 -8.47
C ALA A 56 5.53 -11.93 -9.29
N VAL A 57 6.69 -11.30 -9.49
CA VAL A 57 6.79 -10.06 -10.26
C VAL A 57 7.10 -10.37 -11.72
N GLY A 58 6.34 -9.76 -12.64
CA GLY A 58 6.61 -9.82 -14.08
C GLY A 58 6.05 -11.07 -14.77
N THR A 59 6.37 -12.28 -14.30
CA THR A 59 5.90 -13.52 -14.94
C THR A 59 5.48 -14.59 -13.94
N LEU A 60 4.39 -15.32 -14.25
CA LEU A 60 3.92 -16.49 -13.48
C LEU A 60 3.08 -17.41 -14.37
N ASN A 61 3.31 -18.73 -14.31
CA ASN A 61 2.51 -19.76 -15.02
C ASN A 61 2.27 -19.49 -16.51
N GLY A 62 3.30 -18.99 -17.22
CA GLY A 62 3.21 -18.67 -18.65
C GLY A 62 2.46 -17.36 -18.95
N PHE A 63 2.12 -16.57 -17.93
CA PHE A 63 1.64 -15.21 -18.08
C PHE A 63 2.73 -14.19 -17.80
N GLU A 64 2.66 -13.06 -18.49
CA GLU A 64 3.48 -11.87 -18.27
C GLU A 64 2.58 -10.70 -17.87
N ILE A 65 3.02 -9.85 -16.95
CA ILE A 65 2.32 -8.64 -16.50
C ILE A 65 3.19 -7.40 -16.62
N GLU A 66 2.59 -6.30 -17.07
CA GLU A 66 3.25 -5.01 -17.21
C GLU A 66 2.34 -3.84 -16.84
N THR A 67 2.91 -2.78 -16.26
CA THR A 67 2.28 -1.46 -16.17
C THR A 67 2.62 -0.64 -17.41
N THR A 68 1.67 0.17 -17.89
CA THR A 68 1.93 1.10 -19.01
C THR A 68 2.81 2.27 -18.59
N HIS A 69 2.76 2.64 -17.30
CA HIS A 69 3.56 3.68 -16.70
C HIS A 69 4.03 3.22 -15.33
N GLN A 70 5.32 3.36 -15.07
CA GLN A 70 5.91 3.03 -13.77
C GLN A 70 5.75 4.15 -12.74
N ARG A 71 5.47 5.39 -13.17
CA ARG A 71 5.22 6.53 -12.28
C ARG A 71 3.94 7.23 -12.70
N VAL A 72 3.02 7.41 -11.76
CA VAL A 72 1.68 7.97 -12.01
C VAL A 72 1.42 9.06 -10.97
N PRO A 73 0.96 10.26 -11.35
CA PRO A 73 0.62 11.28 -10.36
C PRO A 73 -0.56 10.83 -9.47
N THR A 74 -0.63 11.39 -8.27
CA THR A 74 -1.78 11.21 -7.37
C THR A 74 -3.10 11.50 -8.11
N GLY A 75 -4.07 10.59 -8.02
CA GLY A 75 -5.35 10.69 -8.76
C GLY A 75 -5.27 10.40 -10.26
N GLY A 76 -4.08 10.08 -10.78
CA GLY A 76 -3.82 9.73 -12.18
C GLY A 76 -4.40 8.38 -12.57
N THR A 77 -4.09 7.93 -13.80
CA THR A 77 -4.58 6.65 -14.33
C THR A 77 -3.42 5.72 -14.62
N ILE A 78 -3.49 4.50 -14.09
CA ILE A 78 -2.57 3.42 -14.44
C ILE A 78 -3.21 2.50 -15.48
N GLY A 79 -2.43 2.09 -16.47
CA GLY A 79 -2.76 0.96 -17.34
C GLY A 79 -1.98 -0.28 -16.90
N VAL A 80 -2.63 -1.43 -16.90
CA VAL A 80 -1.99 -2.73 -16.63
C VAL A 80 -2.37 -3.71 -17.71
N ARG A 81 -1.44 -4.57 -18.11
CA ARG A 81 -1.70 -5.65 -19.07
C ARG A 81 -1.18 -6.97 -18.53
N VAL A 82 -1.96 -8.03 -18.68
CA VAL A 82 -1.56 -9.42 -18.42
C VAL A 82 -1.73 -10.19 -19.71
N ARG A 83 -0.67 -10.84 -20.20
CA ARG A 83 -0.66 -11.54 -21.48
C ARG A 83 -0.37 -13.02 -21.29
N ASN A 84 -1.16 -13.90 -21.91
CA ASN A 84 -0.81 -15.30 -22.04
C ASN A 84 0.37 -15.42 -23.01
N ARG A 85 1.55 -15.74 -22.49
CA ARG A 85 2.78 -15.98 -23.25
C ARG A 85 3.05 -17.47 -23.46
N SER A 86 2.22 -18.34 -22.88
CA SER A 86 2.33 -19.77 -23.13
C SER A 86 1.87 -20.10 -24.56
N GLY A 87 2.32 -21.26 -25.05
CA GLY A 87 1.91 -21.80 -26.35
C GLY A 87 0.56 -22.50 -26.34
N GLU A 88 -0.17 -22.45 -25.22
CA GLU A 88 -1.44 -23.15 -25.03
C GLU A 88 -2.52 -22.27 -24.38
N GLU A 89 -3.78 -22.68 -24.51
CA GLU A 89 -4.90 -22.07 -23.81
C GLU A 89 -4.72 -22.23 -22.30
N ARG A 90 -5.06 -21.18 -21.54
CA ARG A 90 -5.01 -21.18 -20.08
C ARG A 90 -6.33 -20.69 -19.50
N THR A 91 -6.72 -21.24 -18.36
CA THR A 91 -7.86 -20.70 -17.59
C THR A 91 -7.39 -19.58 -16.68
N VAL A 92 -8.15 -18.49 -16.65
CA VAL A 92 -7.97 -17.38 -15.71
C VAL A 92 -9.29 -17.01 -15.08
N GLY A 93 -9.25 -16.54 -13.85
CA GLY A 93 -10.38 -16.00 -13.14
C GLY A 93 -10.91 -14.72 -13.78
N VAL A 94 -12.05 -14.26 -13.27
CA VAL A 94 -12.67 -13.02 -13.73
C VAL A 94 -11.75 -11.80 -13.53
N ARG A 95 -11.93 -10.79 -14.38
CA ARG A 95 -11.09 -9.59 -14.44
C ARG A 95 -11.08 -8.76 -13.14
N SER A 96 -12.08 -8.90 -12.29
CA SER A 96 -12.17 -8.25 -10.98
C SER A 96 -11.27 -8.87 -9.91
N LYS A 97 -10.58 -9.99 -10.20
CA LYS A 97 -9.64 -10.63 -9.26
C LYS A 97 -8.29 -9.92 -9.24
N PHE A 98 -8.28 -8.66 -8.82
CA PHE A 98 -7.04 -7.90 -8.66
C PHE A 98 -7.02 -7.07 -7.38
N TYR A 99 -5.83 -6.74 -6.92
CA TYR A 99 -5.58 -5.77 -5.87
C TYR A 99 -4.58 -4.71 -6.30
N ILE A 100 -4.58 -3.63 -5.53
CA ILE A 100 -3.52 -2.64 -5.45
C ILE A 100 -3.00 -2.77 -4.02
N GLN A 101 -1.70 -3.00 -3.90
CA GLN A 101 -1.04 -3.08 -2.61
C GLN A 101 -0.01 -1.95 -2.52
N ARG A 102 0.08 -1.34 -1.34
CA ARG A 102 1.07 -0.33 -0.98
C ARG A 102 2.24 -1.02 -0.28
N HIS A 103 3.45 -0.61 -0.59
CA HIS A 103 4.61 -1.00 0.19
C HIS A 103 4.57 -0.30 1.55
N VAL A 104 4.64 -1.07 2.63
CA VAL A 104 4.72 -0.61 4.00
C VAL A 104 6.00 -1.19 4.59
N GLU A 105 6.94 -0.32 4.96
CA GLU A 105 8.12 -0.76 5.70
C GLU A 105 7.66 -1.23 7.08
N LYS A 106 7.68 -2.53 7.33
CA LYS A 106 7.28 -3.12 8.61
C LYS A 106 8.26 -4.20 9.03
N THR A 107 8.52 -4.28 10.34
CA THR A 107 9.45 -5.24 10.95
C THR A 107 8.81 -6.55 11.38
N ASP A 108 7.48 -6.62 11.48
CA ASP A 108 6.78 -7.71 12.19
C ASP A 108 5.68 -8.42 11.37
N GLU A 109 5.52 -8.09 10.08
CA GLU A 109 4.55 -8.74 9.20
C GLU A 109 5.25 -9.64 8.16
N PRO A 110 4.59 -10.73 7.70
CA PRO A 110 5.19 -11.66 6.75
C PRO A 110 5.39 -11.05 5.34
N SER A 111 4.78 -9.90 5.04
CA SER A 111 4.88 -9.22 3.76
C SER A 111 4.91 -7.70 3.95
N ASP A 112 5.84 -7.02 3.27
CA ASP A 112 5.93 -5.55 3.23
C ASP A 112 4.86 -4.91 2.32
N TRP A 113 3.82 -5.67 1.95
CA TRP A 113 2.80 -5.24 1.01
C TRP A 113 1.42 -5.35 1.64
N ARG A 114 0.66 -4.26 1.55
CA ARG A 114 -0.64 -4.12 2.20
C ARG A 114 -1.71 -3.71 1.21
N SER A 115 -2.84 -4.41 1.18
CA SER A 115 -3.95 -4.02 0.32
C SER A 115 -4.50 -2.65 0.70
N VAL A 116 -4.86 -1.87 -0.32
CA VAL A 116 -5.57 -0.59 -0.13
C VAL A 116 -7.09 -0.78 -0.05
N TYR A 117 -7.57 -2.01 -0.19
CA TYR A 117 -8.98 -2.36 -0.24
C TYR A 117 -9.51 -2.83 1.11
N TYR A 118 -10.77 -2.50 1.36
CA TYR A 118 -11.56 -2.94 2.51
C TYR A 118 -12.87 -3.59 2.02
N THR A 119 -13.43 -4.47 2.83
CA THR A 119 -14.73 -5.12 2.61
C THR A 119 -15.46 -5.28 3.95
N THR A 120 -16.78 -5.17 3.94
CA THR A 120 -17.62 -5.36 5.14
C THR A 120 -18.07 -6.80 5.33
N GLU A 121 -17.89 -7.66 4.34
CA GLU A 121 -18.28 -9.08 4.39
C GLU A 121 -17.18 -10.01 3.89
N ASP A 122 -17.29 -11.27 4.29
CA ASP A 122 -16.45 -12.36 3.79
C ASP A 122 -16.60 -12.48 2.27
N LEU A 123 -15.48 -12.31 1.55
CA LEU A 123 -15.53 -12.44 0.10
C LEU A 123 -15.78 -13.89 -0.29
N LEU A 124 -16.98 -14.14 -0.83
CA LEU A 124 -17.23 -15.32 -1.64
C LEU A 124 -16.48 -15.18 -2.97
N VAL A 125 -15.21 -15.57 -2.96
CA VAL A 125 -14.35 -15.61 -4.14
C VAL A 125 -14.80 -16.78 -5.02
N GLY A 126 -15.68 -16.49 -5.97
CA GLY A 126 -16.16 -17.49 -6.91
C GLY A 126 -15.02 -18.11 -7.74
N ARG A 127 -15.12 -19.40 -8.04
CA ARG A 127 -14.19 -20.14 -8.92
C ARG A 127 -14.45 -19.92 -10.41
N VAL A 128 -15.16 -18.85 -10.77
CA VAL A 128 -15.47 -18.56 -12.18
C VAL A 128 -14.17 -18.27 -12.92
N GLY A 129 -13.85 -19.16 -13.85
CA GLY A 129 -12.74 -19.07 -14.78
C GLY A 129 -13.25 -18.86 -16.21
N ARG A 130 -12.40 -18.30 -17.05
CA ARG A 130 -12.56 -18.18 -18.50
C ARG A 130 -11.27 -18.64 -19.16
N SER A 131 -11.39 -19.26 -20.32
CA SER A 131 -10.25 -19.59 -21.17
C SER A 131 -9.65 -18.34 -21.82
N VAL A 132 -8.34 -18.32 -21.95
CA VAL A 132 -7.57 -17.30 -22.69
C VAL A 132 -6.53 -17.97 -23.58
N GLU A 133 -6.70 -17.75 -24.89
CA GLU A 133 -5.82 -18.26 -25.94
C GLU A 133 -4.39 -17.71 -25.84
N PRO A 134 -3.39 -18.40 -26.41
CA PRO A 134 -2.04 -17.88 -26.59
C PRO A 134 -2.01 -16.47 -27.18
N GLY A 135 -1.21 -15.59 -26.59
CA GLY A 135 -1.07 -14.21 -27.03
C GLY A 135 -2.19 -13.25 -26.57
N THR A 136 -3.31 -13.76 -26.05
CA THR A 136 -4.42 -12.93 -25.53
C THR A 136 -3.94 -12.03 -24.40
N THR A 137 -4.40 -10.78 -24.40
CA THR A 137 -4.08 -9.78 -23.38
C THR A 137 -5.33 -9.35 -22.61
N LEU A 138 -5.25 -9.43 -21.29
CA LEU A 138 -6.16 -8.79 -20.35
C LEU A 138 -5.63 -7.39 -20.03
N GLY A 139 -6.50 -6.39 -19.96
CA GLY A 139 -6.10 -5.03 -19.64
C GLY A 139 -6.88 -4.44 -18.48
N TRP A 140 -6.30 -3.51 -17.74
CA TRP A 140 -6.98 -2.65 -16.78
C TRP A 140 -6.60 -1.20 -17.05
N ARG A 141 -7.54 -0.30 -16.80
CA ARG A 141 -7.33 1.15 -16.81
C ARG A 141 -8.00 1.71 -15.57
N LEU A 142 -7.20 2.02 -14.56
CA LEU A 142 -7.67 2.31 -13.22
C LEU A 142 -7.30 3.74 -12.85
N ARG A 143 -8.29 4.51 -12.38
CA ARG A 143 -8.04 5.84 -11.83
C ARG A 143 -7.69 5.69 -10.36
N LEU A 144 -6.53 6.21 -9.94
CA LEU A 144 -5.95 6.06 -8.60
C LEU A 144 -6.62 7.00 -7.59
N THR A 145 -7.92 6.81 -7.43
CA THR A 145 -8.83 7.54 -6.53
C THR A 145 -9.76 6.53 -5.84
N PRO A 146 -10.29 6.82 -4.64
CA PRO A 146 -11.30 6.00 -3.96
C PRO A 146 -12.37 5.40 -4.90
N ASP A 147 -13.10 6.26 -5.60
CA ASP A 147 -14.18 5.84 -6.51
C ASP A 147 -13.66 5.06 -7.73
N GLY A 148 -12.50 5.47 -8.26
CA GLY A 148 -11.90 4.87 -9.45
C GLY A 148 -11.30 3.48 -9.24
N LEU A 149 -11.07 3.10 -7.97
CA LEU A 149 -10.57 1.79 -7.58
C LEU A 149 -11.67 0.90 -7.00
N THR A 150 -12.73 1.49 -6.45
CA THR A 150 -13.86 0.72 -5.92
C THR A 150 -14.49 -0.17 -7.00
N HIS A 151 -14.56 -1.47 -6.73
CA HIS A 151 -15.09 -2.44 -7.68
C HIS A 151 -15.66 -3.67 -6.98
N ARG A 152 -16.49 -4.45 -7.68
CA ARG A 152 -17.00 -5.73 -7.17
C ARG A 152 -16.00 -6.83 -7.46
N VAL A 153 -15.53 -7.51 -6.42
CA VAL A 153 -14.52 -8.58 -6.55
C VAL A 153 -15.13 -9.87 -7.09
N SER A 154 -16.40 -10.15 -6.78
CA SER A 154 -17.13 -11.32 -7.27
C SER A 154 -18.53 -10.99 -7.78
N MET A 155 -19.18 -11.95 -8.44
CA MET A 155 -20.53 -11.78 -9.01
C MET A 155 -21.63 -11.58 -7.96
N ARG A 156 -21.39 -11.97 -6.70
CA ARG A 156 -22.37 -11.90 -5.61
C ARG A 156 -21.87 -11.13 -4.38
N GLY A 157 -20.61 -10.72 -4.37
CA GLY A 157 -19.99 -10.07 -3.23
C GLY A 157 -20.19 -8.56 -3.23
N GLU A 158 -20.11 -8.01 -2.02
CA GLU A 158 -19.99 -6.58 -1.75
C GLU A 158 -18.76 -5.95 -2.46
N PRO A 159 -18.75 -4.62 -2.65
CA PRO A 159 -17.63 -3.96 -3.29
C PRO A 159 -16.37 -4.02 -2.41
N ALA A 160 -15.22 -4.26 -3.04
CA ALA A 160 -13.95 -3.86 -2.46
C ALA A 160 -13.82 -2.35 -2.63
N VAL A 161 -13.75 -1.65 -1.50
CA VAL A 161 -13.72 -0.19 -1.45
C VAL A 161 -12.35 0.32 -1.07
N VAL A 162 -11.98 1.49 -1.57
CA VAL A 162 -10.81 2.25 -1.11
C VAL A 162 -11.34 3.50 -0.46
N CYS A 163 -11.15 3.66 0.86
CA CYS A 163 -11.83 4.72 1.61
C CYS A 163 -11.07 6.04 1.63
N GLU A 164 -9.76 6.01 1.42
CA GLU A 164 -8.91 7.20 1.48
C GLU A 164 -8.16 7.43 0.18
N PRO A 165 -7.82 8.69 -0.14
CA PRO A 165 -6.90 8.99 -1.23
C PRO A 165 -5.57 8.27 -1.07
N LEU A 166 -5.05 7.72 -2.17
CA LEU A 166 -3.74 7.06 -2.16
C LEU A 166 -2.62 8.08 -2.01
N ALA A 167 -1.81 7.93 -0.96
CA ALA A 167 -0.62 8.74 -0.75
C ALA A 167 0.49 8.42 -1.77
N PRO A 168 1.40 9.36 -2.06
CA PRO A 168 2.61 9.04 -2.83
C PRO A 168 3.42 7.90 -2.21
N GLY A 169 4.08 7.10 -3.04
CA GLY A 169 4.92 5.97 -2.62
C GLY A 169 4.91 4.81 -3.61
N SER A 170 5.47 3.68 -3.17
CA SER A 170 5.58 2.45 -3.95
C SER A 170 4.33 1.59 -3.83
N TYR A 171 3.83 1.11 -4.96
CA TYR A 171 2.65 0.26 -5.07
C TYR A 171 2.93 -0.91 -6.01
N ARG A 172 2.08 -1.93 -5.94
CA ARG A 172 2.00 -2.97 -6.94
C ARG A 172 0.55 -3.26 -7.30
N PHE A 173 0.30 -3.51 -8.57
CA PHE A 173 -0.91 -4.16 -9.01
C PHE A 173 -0.70 -5.68 -8.92
N VAL A 174 -1.68 -6.41 -8.39
CA VAL A 174 -1.62 -7.87 -8.26
C VAL A 174 -2.85 -8.49 -8.90
N PHE A 175 -2.66 -9.31 -9.92
CA PHE A 175 -3.70 -10.18 -10.45
C PHE A 175 -3.61 -11.55 -9.81
N TRP A 176 -4.65 -11.97 -9.11
CA TRP A 176 -4.73 -13.27 -8.42
C TRP A 176 -5.78 -14.19 -9.04
N GLY A 177 -6.20 -13.89 -10.26
CA GLY A 177 -7.06 -14.76 -11.05
C GLY A 177 -6.32 -15.91 -11.73
N LEU A 178 -5.01 -16.08 -11.58
CA LEU A 178 -4.32 -17.22 -12.20
C LEU A 178 -4.70 -18.50 -11.45
N SER A 179 -5.42 -19.41 -12.11
CA SER A 179 -5.82 -20.67 -11.47
C SER A 179 -4.58 -21.55 -11.23
N GLY A 180 -4.32 -21.87 -9.97
CA GLY A 180 -3.26 -22.77 -9.50
C GLY A 180 -3.55 -23.18 -8.06
N GLU A 181 -2.95 -24.28 -7.59
CA GLU A 181 -3.16 -24.82 -6.23
C GLU A 181 -2.57 -23.93 -5.12
N SER A 182 -1.77 -22.92 -5.47
CA SER A 182 -1.29 -21.86 -4.58
C SER A 182 -1.98 -20.54 -4.90
N VAL A 183 -2.27 -19.75 -3.86
CA VAL A 183 -2.88 -18.40 -3.95
C VAL A 183 -1.81 -17.36 -4.34
N ASP A 184 -0.98 -17.69 -5.33
CA ASP A 184 0.10 -16.81 -5.76
C ASP A 184 -0.42 -15.76 -6.73
N GLY A 185 -0.18 -14.49 -6.41
CA GLY A 185 -0.49 -13.37 -7.30
C GLY A 185 0.55 -13.19 -8.40
N LEU A 186 0.15 -12.61 -9.52
CA LEU A 186 1.05 -12.05 -10.53
C LEU A 186 1.05 -10.52 -10.42
N ALA A 187 2.22 -9.95 -10.12
CA ALA A 187 2.35 -8.56 -9.74
C ALA A 187 3.23 -7.73 -10.70
N THR A 188 2.94 -6.44 -10.76
CA THR A 188 3.78 -5.45 -11.43
C THR A 188 3.86 -4.17 -10.59
N PRO A 189 5.06 -3.61 -10.37
CA PRO A 189 5.24 -2.43 -9.54
C PRO A 189 4.89 -1.13 -10.29
N PHE A 190 4.52 -0.12 -9.52
CA PHE A 190 4.44 1.27 -9.95
C PHE A 190 4.62 2.21 -8.75
N GLU A 191 4.86 3.48 -9.03
CA GLU A 191 5.00 4.53 -8.03
C GLU A 191 3.89 5.56 -8.22
N ILE A 192 3.26 5.97 -7.12
CA ILE A 192 2.43 7.16 -7.08
C ILE A 192 3.33 8.33 -6.70
N VAL A 193 3.42 9.34 -7.56
CA VAL A 193 4.17 10.57 -7.27
C VAL A 193 3.22 11.67 -6.81
N GLY A 194 3.72 12.53 -5.92
CA GLY A 194 3.01 13.75 -5.53
C GLY A 194 2.73 14.61 -6.76
N THR A 195 1.61 15.33 -6.74
CA THR A 195 1.43 16.44 -7.68
C THR A 195 2.35 17.55 -7.24
N ASP A 196 3.47 17.75 -7.94
CA ASP A 196 4.27 18.96 -7.76
C ASP A 196 3.35 20.16 -7.96
N ARG A 197 3.14 20.94 -6.91
CA ARG A 197 2.62 22.30 -7.06
C ARG A 197 3.66 23.05 -7.87
N GLN A 198 3.41 23.20 -9.16
CA GLN A 198 4.22 24.05 -10.02
C GLN A 198 4.29 25.45 -9.37
N PRO A 199 5.46 25.90 -8.89
CA PRO A 199 5.56 27.22 -8.28
C PRO A 199 5.19 28.25 -9.34
N GLY A 200 4.28 29.15 -8.96
CA GLY A 200 3.52 30.00 -9.89
C GLY A 200 4.38 30.65 -10.96
N ARG A 201 3.93 30.54 -12.21
CA ARG A 201 4.26 31.51 -13.26
C ARG A 201 3.89 32.89 -12.74
N ARG A 202 4.87 33.64 -12.22
CA ARG A 202 4.72 35.09 -12.07
C ARG A 202 4.54 35.65 -13.48
N SER A 203 3.35 36.17 -13.76
CA SER A 203 3.11 36.98 -14.96
C SER A 203 4.13 38.13 -14.97
N PRO A 204 4.80 38.41 -16.09
CA PRO A 204 5.65 39.59 -16.17
C PRO A 204 4.77 40.84 -16.00
N ARG A 205 5.09 41.68 -15.00
CA ARG A 205 4.52 43.02 -14.89
C ARG A 205 4.93 43.79 -16.14
N SER A 206 3.96 44.23 -16.93
CA SER A 206 4.21 45.23 -17.96
C SER A 206 4.58 46.55 -17.28
N THR A 207 5.84 46.94 -17.35
CA THR A 207 6.24 48.33 -17.14
C THR A 207 5.70 49.15 -18.29
N GLY A 208 4.59 49.84 -18.06
CA GLY A 208 4.17 50.96 -18.90
C GLY A 208 5.22 52.06 -18.78
N SER A 209 5.80 52.47 -19.91
CA SER A 209 6.57 53.71 -20.01
C SER A 209 5.64 54.79 -20.54
N LEU A 210 5.63 55.92 -19.83
CA LEU A 210 5.10 57.21 -20.28
C LEU A 210 6.08 57.85 -21.27
#